data_AF-A0A8S0H2F6-F1
#
_entry.id   AF-A0A8S0H2F6-F1
#
_cell.length_a   1.000
_cell.length_b   1.000
_cell.length_c   1.000
_cell.angle_alpha   90.00
_cell.angle_beta   90.00
_cell.angle_gamma   90.00
#
_symmetry.space_group_name_H-M   'P 1'
#
loop_
_entity.id
_entity.type
_entity.pdbx_description
1 polymer ?
#
loop_
_entity_poly.entity_id
_entity_poly.type
_entity_poly.pdbx_seq_one_letter_code
_entity_poly.pdbx_strand_id
1 'polypeptide(L)'
;MAWQRAEQILAQIRANPQFAAGSPWQKRLKGTGSERLLAAAARGDRHDRALWMPTASAVGAYGDTTALVGTPETVAQALLDYVDLGVTTFLNRGYDPYYDTIDYGRWIIPAVREAAARRKQYL
;
A
#
# COMPACT_ATOMS: atom_id res chain seq x y z
N MET A 1 0.90 -16.50 -3.05
CA MET A 1 -0.24 -15.61 -3.38
C MET A 1 0.03 -14.19 -2.84
N ALA A 2 -0.59 -13.13 -3.36
CA ALA A 2 -0.30 -11.74 -2.97
C ALA A 2 -0.43 -11.48 -1.45
N TRP A 3 -1.49 -11.99 -0.83
CA TRP A 3 -1.72 -11.90 0.63
C TRP A 3 -0.61 -12.58 1.44
N GLN A 4 -0.14 -13.74 1.00
CA GLN A 4 0.97 -14.42 1.66
C GLN A 4 2.26 -13.60 1.60
N ARG A 5 2.54 -12.95 0.45
CA ARG A 5 3.70 -12.05 0.31
C ARG A 5 3.56 -10.83 1.23
N ALA A 6 2.37 -10.25 1.33
CA ALA A 6 2.08 -9.13 2.23
C ALA A 6 2.35 -9.50 3.70
N GLU A 7 1.82 -10.64 4.16
CA GLU A 7 2.07 -11.15 5.51
C GLU A 7 3.56 -11.46 5.77
N GLN A 8 4.28 -11.99 4.77
CA GLN A 8 5.73 -12.21 4.87
C GLN A 8 6.50 -10.89 5.05
N ILE A 9 6.15 -9.86 4.27
CA ILE A 9 6.75 -8.52 4.40
C ILE A 9 6.46 -7.93 5.78
N LEU A 10 5.22 -8.06 6.28
CA LEU A 10 4.87 -7.62 7.63
C LEU A 10 5.65 -8.35 8.71
N ALA A 11 5.84 -9.66 8.57
CA ALA A 11 6.66 -10.45 9.48
C ALA A 11 8.12 -9.96 9.48
N GLN A 12 8.69 -9.66 8.32
CA GLN A 12 10.04 -9.09 8.19
C GLN A 12 10.15 -7.71 8.85
N ILE A 13 9.16 -6.84 8.66
CA ILE A 13 9.13 -5.52 9.30
C ILE A 13 9.07 -5.66 10.82
N ARG A 14 8.22 -6.55 11.34
CA ARG A 14 8.10 -6.80 12.79
C ARG A 14 9.37 -7.39 13.40
N ALA A 15 10.11 -8.19 12.64
CA ALA A 15 11.38 -8.76 13.07
C ALA A 15 12.55 -7.76 13.02
N ASN A 16 12.39 -6.62 12.35
CA ASN A 16 13.46 -5.62 12.22
C ASN A 16 13.63 -4.81 13.53
N PRO A 17 14.80 -4.87 14.20
CA PRO A 17 15.04 -4.13 15.44
C PRO A 17 14.90 -2.61 15.32
N GLN A 18 15.05 -2.07 14.11
CA GLN A 18 14.82 -0.65 13.85
C GLN A 18 13.39 -0.24 14.20
N PHE A 19 12.40 -1.09 13.96
CA PHE A 19 10.98 -0.78 14.21
C PHE A 19 10.45 -1.35 15.54
N ALA A 20 11.33 -2.02 16.31
CA ALA A 20 10.96 -2.61 17.59
C ALA A 20 10.46 -1.57 18.61
N ALA A 21 9.68 -2.04 19.58
CA ALA A 21 9.17 -1.21 20.66
C ALA A 21 10.33 -0.53 21.42
N GLY A 22 10.25 0.80 21.57
CA GLY A 22 11.27 1.58 22.28
C GLY A 22 12.54 1.90 21.49
N SER A 23 12.61 1.51 20.21
CA SER A 23 13.72 1.89 19.34
C SER A 23 13.82 3.42 19.16
N PRO A 24 15.00 3.96 18.81
CA PRO A 24 15.13 5.38 18.47
C PRO A 24 14.19 5.82 17.34
N TRP A 25 13.85 4.90 16.43
CA TRP A 25 12.91 5.16 15.34
C TRP A 25 11.49 5.43 15.85
N GLN A 26 10.98 4.61 16.78
CA GLN A 26 9.65 4.82 17.36
C GLN A 26 9.54 6.14 18.14
N LYS A 27 10.66 6.63 18.68
CA LYS A 27 10.72 7.88 19.47
C LYS A 27 10.79 9.14 18.60
N ARG A 28 10.89 9.01 17.27
CA ARG A 28 10.90 10.17 16.39
C ARG A 28 9.58 10.94 16.50
N LEU A 29 9.65 12.26 16.31
CA LEU A 29 8.47 13.12 16.24
C LEU A 29 7.63 12.71 15.03
N LYS A 30 6.34 12.48 15.27
CA LYS A 30 5.37 12.15 14.22
C LYS A 30 4.75 13.44 13.70
N GLY A 31 4.65 13.55 12.37
CA GLY A 31 3.83 14.59 11.77
C GLY A 31 2.35 14.22 11.84
N THR A 32 1.48 15.22 11.71
CA THR A 32 0.01 15.03 11.69
C THR A 32 -0.46 14.02 10.63
N GLY A 33 0.26 13.92 9.50
CA GLY A 33 -0.01 12.89 8.48
C GLY A 33 0.17 11.47 9.01
N SER A 34 1.26 11.20 9.73
CA SER A 34 1.54 9.90 10.37
C SER A 34 0.51 9.58 11.45
N GLU A 35 0.09 10.57 12.25
CA GLU A 35 -0.95 10.39 13.26
C GLU A 35 -2.29 10.00 12.63
N ARG A 36 -2.69 10.69 11.55
CA ARG A 36 -3.91 10.35 10.80
C ARG A 36 -3.83 8.97 10.17
N LEU A 37 -2.66 8.56 9.70
CA LEU A 37 -2.47 7.23 9.12
C LEU A 37 -2.59 6.13 10.19
N LEU A 38 -2.01 6.33 11.39
CA LEU A 38 -2.19 5.41 12.52
C LEU A 38 -3.64 5.36 13.00
N ALA A 39 -4.31 6.51 13.07
CA ALA A 39 -5.72 6.57 13.42
C ALA A 39 -6.60 5.85 12.38
N ALA A 40 -6.25 5.93 11.10
CA ALA A 40 -6.91 5.14 10.06
C ALA A 40 -6.67 3.64 10.30
N ALA A 41 -5.42 3.21 10.44
CA ALA A 41 -5.06 1.81 10.65
C ALA A 41 -5.68 1.19 11.92
N ALA A 42 -5.89 1.99 12.98
CA ALA A 42 -6.56 1.54 14.20
C ALA A 42 -8.04 1.17 13.98
N ARG A 43 -8.66 1.62 12.88
CA ARG A 43 -10.05 1.26 12.52
C ARG A 43 -10.15 -0.07 11.78
N GLY A 44 -9.04 -0.64 11.31
CA GLY A 44 -9.00 -1.94 10.65
C GLY A 44 -7.75 -2.15 9.80
N ASP A 45 -7.42 -3.41 9.55
CA ASP A 45 -6.25 -3.76 8.73
C ASP A 45 -6.48 -3.51 7.24
N ARG A 46 -7.75 -3.58 6.79
CA ARG A 46 -8.15 -3.41 5.40
C ARG A 46 -9.26 -2.36 5.31
N HIS A 47 -9.09 -1.40 4.41
CA HIS A 47 -10.01 -0.25 4.29
C HIS A 47 -10.84 -0.25 3.01
N ASP A 48 -10.44 -1.00 1.99
CA ASP A 48 -11.17 -1.12 0.74
C ASP A 48 -10.84 -2.45 0.02
N ARG A 49 -10.97 -2.49 -1.31
CA ARG A 49 -10.64 -3.64 -2.15
C ARG A 49 -9.20 -4.14 -1.97
N ALA A 50 -8.23 -3.27 -1.72
CA ALA A 50 -6.81 -3.64 -1.71
C ALA A 50 -6.00 -2.94 -0.60
N LEU A 51 -6.44 -1.81 -0.07
CA LEU A 51 -5.69 -1.03 0.92
C LEU A 51 -5.50 -1.78 2.23
N TRP A 52 -4.24 -2.09 2.50
CA TRP A 52 -3.76 -2.84 3.64
C TRP A 52 -2.81 -1.99 4.48
N MET A 53 -3.12 -1.87 5.76
CA MET A 53 -2.50 -0.94 6.71
C MET A 53 -1.49 -1.53 7.72
N PRO A 54 -1.43 -2.85 8.01
CA PRO A 54 -0.53 -3.39 9.03
C PRO A 54 0.93 -2.99 8.92
N THR A 55 1.45 -2.82 7.70
CA THR A 55 2.83 -2.36 7.46
C THR A 55 3.05 -0.92 7.94
N ALA A 56 2.05 -0.04 7.76
CA ALA A 56 2.08 1.32 8.28
C ALA A 56 2.07 1.32 9.82
N SER A 57 1.22 0.50 10.45
CA SER A 57 1.23 0.34 11.91
C SER A 57 2.59 -0.17 12.42
N ALA A 58 3.17 -1.17 11.75
CA ALA A 58 4.39 -1.81 12.18
C ALA A 58 5.62 -0.88 12.14
N VAL A 59 5.70 0.05 11.19
CA VAL A 59 6.80 1.03 11.13
C VAL A 59 6.53 2.33 11.89
N GLY A 60 5.33 2.47 12.50
CA GLY A 60 4.89 3.68 13.19
C GLY A 60 4.41 4.81 12.26
N ALA A 61 3.88 4.46 11.08
CA ALA A 61 3.35 5.34 10.03
C ALA A 61 4.36 6.36 9.51
N TYR A 62 5.63 5.97 9.46
CA TYR A 62 6.64 6.72 8.74
C TYR A 62 6.62 6.37 7.25
N GLY A 63 6.69 7.38 6.39
CA GLY A 63 6.79 7.22 4.94
C GLY A 63 5.55 6.63 4.28
N ASP A 64 5.76 6.06 3.09
CA ASP A 64 4.79 5.46 2.18
C ASP A 64 4.56 3.98 2.50
N THR A 65 4.07 3.68 3.70
CA THR A 65 4.12 2.32 4.26
C THR A 65 2.81 1.56 4.25
N THR A 66 1.79 2.04 3.54
CA THR A 66 0.60 1.24 3.20
C THR A 66 0.87 0.36 1.99
N ALA A 67 0.04 -0.67 1.75
CA ALA A 67 0.14 -1.50 0.56
C ALA A 67 -1.23 -1.70 -0.11
N LEU A 68 -1.25 -1.87 -1.43
CA LEU A 68 -2.39 -2.42 -2.16
C LEU A 68 -2.14 -3.91 -2.40
N VAL A 69 -2.97 -4.78 -1.82
CA VAL A 69 -2.77 -6.23 -1.84
C VAL A 69 -3.94 -6.92 -2.53
N GLY A 70 -3.65 -7.70 -3.57
CA GLY A 70 -4.65 -8.44 -4.33
C GLY A 70 -4.11 -8.97 -5.65
N THR A 71 -5.01 -9.43 -6.51
CA THR A 71 -4.67 -9.71 -7.91
C THR A 71 -4.43 -8.40 -8.67
N PRO A 72 -3.77 -8.43 -9.85
CA PRO A 72 -3.60 -7.22 -10.68
C PRO A 72 -4.92 -6.51 -10.97
N GLU A 73 -6.00 -7.25 -11.19
CA GLU A 73 -7.34 -6.72 -11.43
C GLU A 73 -7.90 -6.03 -10.17
N THR A 74 -7.70 -6.64 -8.99
CA THR A 74 -8.14 -6.06 -7.71
C THR A 74 -7.44 -4.73 -7.45
N VAL A 75 -6.13 -4.68 -7.66
CA VAL A 75 -5.33 -3.46 -7.49
C VAL A 75 -5.72 -2.41 -8.53
N ALA A 76 -5.94 -2.80 -9.78
CA ALA A 76 -6.39 -1.88 -10.83
C ALA A 76 -7.76 -1.27 -10.51
N GLN A 77 -8.72 -2.05 -10.03
CA GLN A 77 -10.02 -1.51 -9.61
C GLN A 77 -9.89 -0.57 -8.41
N ALA A 78 -9.08 -0.90 -7.40
CA ALA A 78 -8.85 -0.02 -6.26
C ALA A 78 -8.27 1.34 -6.69
N LEU A 79 -7.28 1.33 -7.60
CA LEU A 79 -6.69 2.56 -8.14
C LEU A 79 -7.73 3.41 -8.89
N LEU A 80 -8.59 2.77 -9.69
CA LEU A 80 -9.63 3.50 -10.43
C LEU A 80 -10.76 4.01 -9.51
N ASP A 81 -11.08 3.30 -8.43
CA ASP A 81 -12.00 3.82 -7.41
C ASP A 81 -11.45 5.09 -6.75
N TYR A 82 -10.13 5.19 -6.54
CA TYR A 82 -9.52 6.44 -6.09
C TYR A 82 -9.56 7.55 -7.14
N VAL A 83 -9.45 7.21 -8.44
CA VAL A 83 -9.65 8.18 -9.53
C VAL A 83 -11.08 8.73 -9.49
N ASP A 84 -12.09 7.90 -9.25
CA ASP A 84 -13.48 8.35 -9.11
C ASP A 84 -13.68 9.30 -7.91
N LEU A 85 -12.86 9.16 -6.86
CA LEU A 85 -12.80 10.09 -5.72
C LEU A 85 -12.02 11.37 -6.03
N GLY A 86 -11.49 11.54 -7.24
CA GLY A 86 -10.76 12.72 -7.69
C GLY A 86 -9.23 12.65 -7.54
N VAL A 87 -8.66 11.48 -7.20
CA VAL A 87 -7.20 11.31 -7.16
C VAL A 87 -6.63 11.30 -8.58
N THR A 88 -5.65 12.16 -8.84
CA THR A 88 -5.05 12.32 -10.18
C THR A 88 -3.63 11.79 -10.28
N THR A 89 -2.95 11.62 -9.14
CA THR A 89 -1.54 11.21 -9.10
C THR A 89 -1.34 10.11 -8.06
N PHE A 90 -0.64 9.05 -8.44
CA PHE A 90 -0.25 7.97 -7.55
C PHE A 90 1.27 7.91 -7.44
N LEU A 91 1.78 7.86 -6.21
CA LEU A 91 3.17 7.57 -5.90
C LEU A 91 3.23 6.18 -5.27
N ASN A 92 3.76 5.21 -6.02
CA ASN A 92 3.88 3.82 -5.56
C ASN A 92 5.36 3.44 -5.47
N ARG A 93 5.74 2.82 -4.36
CA ARG A 93 7.07 2.25 -4.14
C ARG A 93 6.94 0.79 -3.71
N GLY A 94 7.84 -0.04 -4.21
CA GLY A 94 7.99 -1.42 -3.77
C GLY A 94 8.73 -1.56 -2.44
N TYR A 95 8.53 -2.69 -1.77
CA TYR A 95 9.36 -3.11 -0.64
C TYR A 95 10.70 -3.70 -1.11
N ASP A 96 10.71 -4.28 -2.32
CA ASP A 96 11.90 -4.68 -3.06
C ASP A 96 11.94 -3.89 -4.38
N PRO A 97 12.59 -2.71 -4.41
CA PRO A 97 12.41 -1.76 -5.51
C PRO A 97 12.71 -2.32 -6.91
N TYR A 98 13.71 -3.19 -7.03
CA TYR A 98 14.10 -3.73 -8.33
C TYR A 98 13.06 -4.74 -8.84
N TYR A 99 12.78 -5.78 -8.06
CA TYR A 99 11.85 -6.83 -8.47
C TYR A 99 10.41 -6.32 -8.53
N ASP A 100 10.03 -5.43 -7.62
CA ASP A 100 8.70 -4.82 -7.64
C ASP A 100 8.51 -3.96 -8.89
N THR A 101 9.52 -3.22 -9.34
CA THR A 101 9.43 -2.45 -10.60
C THR A 101 9.15 -3.34 -11.80
N ILE A 102 9.80 -4.51 -11.86
CA ILE A 102 9.54 -5.52 -12.91
C ILE A 102 8.10 -6.02 -12.82
N ASP A 103 7.62 -6.36 -11.62
CA ASP A 103 6.25 -6.84 -11.40
C ASP A 103 5.20 -5.75 -11.71
N TYR A 104 5.46 -4.48 -11.40
CA TYR A 104 4.60 -3.35 -11.78
C TYR A 104 4.46 -3.26 -13.30
N GLY A 105 5.59 -3.33 -14.01
CA GLY A 105 5.61 -3.28 -15.48
C GLY A 105 4.92 -4.48 -16.12
N ARG A 106 5.08 -5.67 -15.53
CA ARG A 106 4.50 -6.92 -16.06
C ARG A 106 3.00 -7.06 -15.78
N TRP A 107 2.56 -6.70 -14.57
CA TRP A 107 1.22 -7.05 -14.09
C TRP A 107 0.31 -5.85 -13.83
N ILE A 108 0.79 -4.83 -13.13
CA ILE A 108 -0.07 -3.76 -12.62
C ILE A 108 -0.38 -2.70 -13.68
N ILE A 109 0.65 -2.18 -14.36
CA ILE A 109 0.47 -1.12 -15.36
C ILE A 109 -0.44 -1.58 -16.51
N PRO A 110 -0.28 -2.79 -17.10
CA PRO A 110 -1.20 -3.29 -18.12
C PRO A 110 -2.64 -3.42 -17.61
N ALA A 111 -2.85 -4.02 -16.42
CA ALA A 111 -4.18 -4.21 -15.84
C ALA A 111 -4.91 -2.88 -15.59
N VAL A 112 -4.20 -1.86 -15.09
CA VAL A 112 -4.76 -0.51 -14.91
C VAL A 112 -5.17 0.11 -16.23
N ARG A 113 -4.31 0.03 -17.27
CA ARG A 113 -4.61 0.57 -18.60
C ARG A 113 -5.82 -0.10 -19.23
N GLU A 114 -5.91 -1.42 -19.13
CA GLU A 114 -7.02 -2.20 -19.65
C GLU A 114 -8.34 -1.89 -18.91
N ALA A 115 -8.30 -1.82 -17.57
CA ALA A 115 -9.45 -1.46 -16.76
C ALA A 115 -9.93 -0.03 -17.04
N ALA A 116 -9.01 0.93 -17.21
CA ALA A 116 -9.34 2.31 -17.59
C ALA A 116 -9.95 2.39 -19.00
N ALA A 117 -9.40 1.63 -19.97
CA ALA A 117 -9.93 1.57 -21.33
C ALA A 117 -11.36 1.02 -21.35
N ARG A 118 -11.64 -0.04 -20.59
CA ARG A 118 -13.00 -0.56 -20.42
C ARG A 118 -13.96 0.49 -19.88
N ARG A 119 -13.59 1.24 -18.84
CA ARG A 119 -14.46 2.30 -18.27
C ARG A 119 -14.83 3.37 -19.30
N LYS A 120 -13.89 3.76 -20.18
CA LYS A 120 -14.16 4.73 -21.26
C LYS A 120 -15.12 4.23 -22.34
N GLN A 121 -15.29 2.92 -22.50
CA GLN A 121 -16.22 2.36 -23.49
C GLN A 121 -17.69 2.41 -23.04
N TYR A 122 -17.93 2.65 -21.75
CA TYR A 122 -19.28 2.71 -21.15
C TYR A 122 -19.66 4.11 -20.68
N LEU A 123 -18.88 5.13 -21.06
CA LEU A 123 -19.16 6.56 -20.89
C LEU A 123 -19.41 7.18 -22.28
#